data_AF-A0A525CSH1-F1
#
_entry.id   AF-A0A525CSH1-F1
#
_cell.length_a   1.000
_cell.length_b   1.000
_cell.length_c   1.000
_cell.angle_alpha   90.00
_cell.angle_beta   90.00
_cell.angle_gamma   90.00
#
_symmetry.space_group_name_H-M   'P 1'
#
loop_
_entity.id
_entity.type
_entity.pdbx_description
1 polymer ?
#
loop_
_entity_poly.entity_id
_entity_poly.type
_entity_poly.pdbx_seq_one_letter_code
_entity_poly.pdbx_strand_id
1 'polypeptide(L)'
;MHYDVSVLAIVLFLAFVVFVVGISFYLGSRTKSADGYYAAGGTIHWAVNGVAFAGDYLSAASFLGICGMIATKGYDGFLYS
;
A
#
# COMPACT_ATOMS: atom_id res chain seq x y z
N MET A 1 13.33 -25.28 14.99
CA MET A 1 12.37 -24.39 14.32
C MET A 1 12.16 -24.96 12.92
N HIS A 2 11.05 -25.67 12.70
CA HIS A 2 10.71 -26.20 11.38
C HIS A 2 10.18 -25.03 10.55
N TYR A 3 10.99 -24.53 9.62
CA TYR A 3 10.58 -23.53 8.66
C TYR A 3 9.95 -24.25 7.47
N ASP A 4 8.70 -24.68 7.65
CA ASP A 4 7.94 -25.21 6.53
C ASP A 4 7.54 -24.04 5.63
N VAL A 5 8.01 -24.08 4.39
CA VAL A 5 7.67 -23.07 3.39
C VAL A 5 6.19 -23.18 3.09
N SER A 6 5.42 -22.16 3.48
CA SER A 6 4.00 -22.10 3.16
C SER A 6 3.81 -21.73 1.69
N VAL A 7 3.68 -22.75 0.85
CA VAL A 7 3.39 -22.59 -0.58
C VAL A 7 2.13 -21.75 -0.79
N LEU A 8 1.11 -21.94 0.08
CA LEU A 8 -0.12 -21.16 0.04
C LEU A 8 0.13 -19.65 0.27
N ALA A 9 0.97 -19.30 1.24
CA ALA A 9 1.30 -17.90 1.50
C ALA A 9 2.02 -17.25 0.32
N ILE A 10 2.96 -17.98 -0.30
CA ILE A 10 3.69 -17.51 -1.49
C ILE A 10 2.73 -17.28 -2.66
N VAL A 11 1.82 -18.23 -2.91
CA VAL A 11 0.84 -18.11 -4.00
C VAL A 11 -0.07 -16.90 -3.79
N LEU A 12 -0.59 -16.69 -2.57
CA LEU A 12 -1.43 -15.53 -2.26
C LEU A 12 -0.67 -14.22 -2.43
N PHE A 13 0.58 -14.15 -1.96
CA PHE A 13 1.42 -12.96 -2.12
C PHE A 13 1.65 -12.64 -3.60
N LEU A 14 2.08 -13.62 -4.40
CA LEU A 14 2.32 -13.42 -5.83
C LEU A 14 1.03 -13.07 -6.58
N ALA A 15 -0.09 -13.71 -6.27
CA ALA A 15 -1.38 -13.39 -6.86
C ALA A 15 -1.77 -11.93 -6.57
N PHE A 16 -1.59 -11.47 -5.33
CA PHE A 16 -1.86 -10.08 -4.95
C PHE A 16 -0.95 -9.09 -5.68
N VAL A 17 0.37 -9.36 -5.75
CA VAL A 17 1.33 -8.51 -6.46
C VAL A 17 0.97 -8.39 -7.94
N VAL A 18 0.72 -9.52 -8.60
CA VAL A 18 0.35 -9.53 -10.04
C VAL A 18 -0.97 -8.79 -10.27
N PHE A 19 -1.94 -8.95 -9.36
CA PHE A 19 -3.22 -8.24 -9.44
C PHE A 19 -3.03 -6.71 -9.35
N VAL A 20 -2.30 -6.22 -8.35
CA VAL A 20 -2.05 -4.78 -8.16
C VAL A 20 -1.28 -4.21 -9.36
N VAL A 21 -0.19 -4.86 -9.77
CA VAL A 21 0.62 -4.43 -10.90
C VAL A 21 -0.17 -4.46 -12.21
N GLY A 22 -0.96 -5.52 -12.42
CA GLY A 22 -1.81 -5.66 -13.61
C GLY A 22 -2.85 -4.55 -13.72
N ILE A 23 -3.50 -4.19 -12.61
CA ILE A 23 -4.43 -3.06 -12.55
C ILE A 23 -3.70 -1.74 -12.86
N SER A 24 -2.53 -1.51 -12.27
CA SER A 24 -1.74 -0.28 -12.52
C SER A 24 -1.38 -0.12 -14.00
N PHE A 25 -0.93 -1.19 -14.67
CA PHE A 25 -0.66 -1.14 -16.11
C PHE A 25 -1.94 -0.95 -16.93
N TYR A 26 -3.01 -1.65 -16.58
CA TYR A 26 -4.28 -1.54 -17.29
C TYR A 26 -4.85 -0.12 -17.23
N LEU A 27 -4.93 0.48 -16.04
CA LEU A 27 -5.43 1.86 -15.88
C LEU A 27 -4.44 2.88 -16.44
N GLY A 28 -3.14 2.72 -16.18
CA GLY A 28 -2.10 3.61 -16.70
C GLY A 28 -2.09 3.69 -18.22
N SER A 29 -2.37 2.58 -18.92
CA SER A 29 -2.44 2.56 -20.39
C SER A 29 -3.65 3.31 -20.98
N ARG A 30 -4.69 3.58 -20.19
CA ARG A 30 -5.91 4.28 -20.65
C ARG A 30 -5.83 5.80 -20.56
N THR A 31 -4.91 6.32 -19.77
CA THR A 31 -4.75 7.75 -19.57
C THR A 31 -3.84 8.36 -20.63
N LYS A 32 -4.40 9.19 -21.52
CA LYS A 32 -3.68 9.77 -22.68
C LYS A 32 -3.36 11.26 -22.55
N SER A 33 -3.83 11.93 -21.48
CA SER A 33 -3.58 13.36 -21.23
C SER A 33 -2.85 13.55 -19.90
N ALA A 34 -2.00 14.58 -19.82
CA ALA A 34 -1.29 14.93 -18.59
C ALA A 34 -2.25 15.27 -17.45
N ASP A 35 -3.35 15.97 -17.75
CA ASP A 35 -4.39 16.32 -16.78
C ASP A 35 -5.14 15.08 -16.24
N GLY A 36 -5.42 14.11 -17.12
CA GLY A 36 -5.98 12.83 -16.70
C GLY A 36 -5.01 11.97 -15.89
N TYR A 37 -3.70 12.17 -16.05
CA TYR A 37 -2.66 11.38 -15.37
C TYR A 37 -2.34 11.92 -13.98
N TYR A 38 -2.25 13.25 -13.84
CA TYR A 38 -1.88 13.89 -12.57
C TYR A 38 -3.08 14.32 -11.73
N ALA A 39 -4.16 14.79 -12.36
CA ALA A 39 -5.33 15.32 -11.64
C ALA A 39 -6.56 14.41 -11.76
N ALA A 40 -6.48 13.29 -12.49
CA ALA A 40 -7.62 12.42 -12.82
C ALA A 40 -8.84 13.23 -13.34
N GLY A 41 -8.58 14.35 -14.03
CA GLY A 41 -9.60 15.29 -14.52
C GLY A 41 -10.46 15.93 -13.43
N GLY A 42 -10.05 15.91 -12.16
CA GLY A 42 -10.81 16.45 -11.03
C GLY A 42 -12.09 15.65 -10.67
N THR A 43 -12.23 14.43 -11.20
CA THR A 43 -13.47 13.62 -11.09
C THR A 43 -13.50 12.65 -9.90
N ILE A 44 -12.40 12.49 -9.18
CA ILE A 44 -12.30 11.55 -8.05
C ILE A 44 -13.08 12.09 -6.85
N HIS A 45 -13.99 11.28 -6.30
CA HIS A 45 -14.76 11.64 -5.12
C HIS A 45 -13.84 11.79 -3.89
N TRP A 46 -14.10 12.81 -3.06
CA TRP A 46 -13.24 13.18 -1.92
C TRP A 46 -12.98 12.02 -0.95
N ALA A 47 -13.97 11.15 -0.70
CA ALA A 47 -13.81 10.02 0.21
C ALA A 47 -12.83 8.96 -0.35
N VAL A 48 -12.88 8.69 -1.66
CA VAL A 48 -11.96 7.75 -2.33
C VAL A 48 -10.55 8.31 -2.30
N ASN A 49 -10.40 9.60 -2.56
CA ASN A 49 -9.11 10.29 -2.48
C ASN A 49 -8.55 10.26 -1.05
N GLY A 50 -9.40 10.48 -0.03
CA GLY A 50 -9.01 10.41 1.37
C GLY A 50 -8.53 9.03 1.80
N VAL A 51 -9.20 7.96 1.34
CA VAL A 51 -8.77 6.58 1.59
C VAL A 51 -7.44 6.28 0.89
N ALA A 52 -7.24 6.75 -0.34
CA ALA A 52 -5.98 6.58 -1.05
C ALA A 52 -4.81 7.25 -0.30
N PHE A 53 -4.99 8.50 0.15
CA PHE A 53 -3.99 9.21 0.95
C PHE A 53 -3.67 8.52 2.27
N ALA A 54 -4.70 8.03 2.98
CA ALA A 54 -4.48 7.26 4.21
C ALA A 54 -3.67 5.99 3.93
N GLY A 55 -3.95 5.30 2.81
CA GLY A 55 -3.19 4.14 2.37
C GLY A 55 -1.71 4.45 2.09
N ASP A 56 -1.43 5.54 1.40
CA ASP A 56 -0.05 5.97 1.11
C ASP A 56 0.73 6.32 2.39
N TYR A 57 0.06 6.93 3.39
CA TYR A 57 0.67 7.23 4.68
C TYR A 57 1.02 5.95 5.49
N LEU A 58 0.18 4.92 5.39
CA LEU A 58 0.32 3.64 6.09
C LEU A 58 1.30 2.67 5.42
N SER A 59 2.25 3.17 4.64
CA SER A 59 3.27 2.36 3.94
C SER A 59 3.96 1.32 4.85
N ALA A 60 4.49 0.26 4.23
CA ALA A 60 5.20 -0.83 4.93
C ALA A 60 6.34 -0.33 5.83
N ALA A 61 7.01 0.76 5.42
CA ALA A 61 8.04 1.41 6.23
C ALA A 61 7.46 2.01 7.52
N SER A 62 6.34 2.71 7.42
CA SER A 62 5.61 3.26 8.58
C SER A 62 5.12 2.15 9.49
N PHE A 63 4.49 1.11 8.93
CA PHE A 63 4.00 -0.04 9.69
C PHE A 63 5.13 -0.75 10.46
N LEU A 64 6.21 -1.11 9.77
CA LEU A 64 7.35 -1.78 10.38
C LEU A 64 8.09 -0.85 11.35
N GLY A 65 8.14 0.45 11.06
CA GLY A 65 8.75 1.47 11.90
C GLY A 65 8.02 1.65 13.24
N ILE A 66 6.70 1.77 13.22
CA ILE A 66 5.85 1.83 14.41
C ILE A 66 5.99 0.51 15.20
N CYS A 67 5.88 -0.65 14.54
CA CYS A 67 6.06 -1.94 15.20
C CYS A 67 7.46 -2.10 15.82
N GLY A 68 8.51 -1.63 15.14
CA GLY A 68 9.89 -1.67 15.64
C GLY A 68 10.11 -0.72 16.82
N MET A 69 9.55 0.49 16.77
CA MET A 69 9.57 1.42 17.90
C MET A 69 8.82 0.86 19.09
N ILE A 70 7.63 0.27 18.90
CA ILE A 70 6.88 -0.37 20.00
C ILE A 70 7.68 -1.55 20.59
N ALA A 71 8.28 -2.39 19.74
CA ALA A 71 9.07 -3.53 20.20
C ALA A 71 10.30 -3.12 21.03
N THR A 72 10.84 -1.93 20.80
CA THR A 72 12.07 -1.44 21.47
C THR A 72 11.84 -0.44 22.60
N LYS A 73 10.77 0.36 22.53
CA LYS A 73 10.48 1.49 23.43
C LYS A 73 9.15 1.32 24.20
N GLY A 74 8.39 0.26 23.96
CA GLY A 74 7.09 0.03 24.59
C GLY A 74 5.99 0.96 24.05
N TYR A 75 4.92 1.15 24.82
CA TYR A 75 3.75 1.94 24.41
C TYR A 75 4.08 3.40 24.10
N ASP A 76 5.12 3.95 24.74
CA ASP A 76 5.60 5.31 24.46
C ASP A 76 6.16 5.45 23.04
N GLY A 77 6.62 4.35 22.42
CA GLY A 77 7.07 4.34 21.02
C GLY A 77 5.97 4.64 20.00
N PHE A 78 4.70 4.44 20.36
CA PHE A 78 3.55 4.79 19.52
C PHE A 78 3.29 6.31 19.49
N LEU A 79 3.63 7.03 20.57
CA LEU A 79 3.43 8.49 20.65
C LEU A 79 4.47 9.29 19.84
N TYR A 80 5.60 8.67 19.50
CA TYR A 80 6.69 9.30 18.74
C TYR A 80 6.77 8.87 17.26
N SER A 81 5.81 8.06 16.79
CA SER A 81 5.80 7.43 15.47
C SER A 81 4.73 7.97 14.54
#